data_AF-A0A3M4RKE3-F1
#
_entry.id   AF-A0A3M4RKE3-F1
#
_cell.length_a   1.000
_cell.length_b   1.000
_cell.length_c   1.000
_cell.angle_alpha   90.00
_cell.angle_beta   90.00
_cell.angle_gamma   90.00
#
_symmetry.space_group_name_H-M   'P 1'
#
loop_
_entity.id
_entity.type
_entity.pdbx_description
1 polymer ?
#
loop_
_entity_poly.entity_id
_entity_poly.type
_entity_poly.pdbx_seq_one_letter_code
_entity_poly.pdbx_strand_id
1 'polypeptide(L)'
;MSQGVEFNRLMLDMRAMQMDAMSAPKPVSGAQEAGASSFADMLGQAVNKVAQTQQASSQLANAFEIGKSGVDLTDVMISSQKASVSFQALTQVRNKLVQAYQDIMQMPV
;
A
#
# COMPACT_ATOMS: atom_id res chain seq x y z
N MET A 1 39.25 45.14 -34.27
CA MET A 1 39.93 43.92 -33.78
C MET A 1 39.09 43.23 -32.69
N SER A 2 37.80 42.89 -32.95
CA SER A 2 36.92 42.40 -31.87
C SER A 2 35.97 41.26 -32.22
N GLN A 3 35.99 40.72 -33.45
CA GLN A 3 35.05 39.66 -33.87
C GLN A 3 35.59 38.22 -33.74
N GLY A 4 36.90 38.03 -33.47
CA GLY A 4 37.48 36.69 -33.27
C GLY A 4 37.31 36.11 -31.86
N VAL A 5 37.07 36.97 -30.87
CA VAL A 5 37.01 36.59 -29.44
C VAL A 5 35.62 36.09 -29.02
N GLU A 6 34.56 36.47 -29.72
CA GLU A 6 33.19 36.03 -29.41
C GLU A 6 32.90 34.60 -29.90
N PHE A 7 33.47 34.21 -31.04
CA PHE A 7 33.36 32.84 -31.56
C PHE A 7 34.01 31.81 -30.62
N ASN A 8 35.15 32.17 -30.01
CA ASN A 8 35.84 31.31 -29.05
C ASN A 8 35.09 31.20 -27.71
N ARG A 9 34.28 32.20 -27.33
CA ARG A 9 33.43 32.17 -26.13
C ARG A 9 32.19 31.31 -26.31
N LEU A 10 31.55 31.40 -27.47
CA LEU A 10 30.36 30.60 -27.79
C LEU A 10 30.67 29.09 -27.81
N MET A 11 31.85 28.71 -28.31
CA MET A 11 32.30 27.32 -28.30
C MET A 11 32.63 26.81 -26.89
N LEU A 12 33.09 27.69 -26.00
CA LEU A 12 33.33 27.35 -24.59
C LEU A 12 32.03 27.15 -23.82
N ASP A 13 31.02 27.98 -24.11
CA ASP A 13 29.68 27.92 -23.52
C ASP A 13 28.94 26.63 -23.93
N MET A 14 29.01 26.27 -25.22
CA MET A 14 28.48 24.99 -25.72
C MET A 14 29.14 23.78 -25.08
N ARG A 15 30.44 23.84 -24.77
CA ARG A 15 31.16 22.75 -24.11
C ARG A 15 30.79 22.62 -22.63
N ALA A 16 30.53 23.73 -21.94
CA ALA A 16 30.05 23.72 -20.57
C ALA A 16 28.62 23.14 -20.47
N MET A 17 27.74 23.53 -21.40
CA MET A 17 26.37 22.99 -21.46
C MET A 17 26.33 21.49 -21.79
N GLN A 18 27.26 20.98 -22.62
CA GLN A 18 27.38 19.55 -22.89
C GLN A 18 27.89 18.73 -21.68
N MET A 19 28.74 19.30 -20.82
CA MET A 19 29.21 18.62 -19.60
C MET A 19 28.13 18.56 -18.51
N ASP A 20 27.25 19.58 -18.45
CA ASP A 20 26.06 19.57 -17.60
C ASP A 20 25.05 18.51 -18.07
N ALA A 21 24.86 18.37 -19.39
CA ALA A 21 23.98 17.37 -19.99
C ALA A 21 24.55 15.92 -19.95
N MET A 22 25.88 15.75 -19.96
CA MET A 22 26.54 14.44 -19.78
C MET A 22 26.68 14.02 -18.31
N SER A 23 26.45 14.94 -17.37
CA SER A 23 26.27 14.62 -15.95
C SER A 23 24.86 14.08 -15.77
N ALA A 24 24.69 12.85 -16.27
CA ALA A 24 23.44 12.12 -16.39
C ALA A 24 22.51 12.34 -15.18
N PRO A 25 21.18 12.41 -15.39
CA PRO A 25 20.26 12.18 -14.30
C PRO A 25 20.57 10.77 -13.79
N LYS A 26 21.25 10.68 -12.64
CA LYS A 26 21.33 9.42 -11.91
C LYS A 26 19.89 8.94 -11.78
N PRO A 27 19.56 7.73 -12.27
CA PRO A 27 18.27 7.17 -11.95
C PRO A 27 18.16 7.25 -10.43
N VAL A 28 17.11 7.90 -9.98
CA VAL A 28 16.64 7.74 -8.61
C VAL A 28 16.25 6.27 -8.49
N SER A 29 17.23 5.40 -8.25
CA SER A 29 17.03 4.10 -7.64
C SER A 29 16.62 4.35 -6.18
N GLY A 30 15.45 4.99 -6.02
CA GLY A 30 14.56 4.68 -4.92
C GLY A 30 13.96 3.30 -5.22
N ALA A 31 13.73 2.42 -4.27
CA ALA A 31 13.74 2.59 -2.84
C ALA A 31 14.65 1.53 -2.24
N GLN A 32 15.38 1.90 -1.20
CA GLN A 32 15.76 0.97 -0.16
C GLN A 32 14.52 0.15 0.20
N GLU A 33 14.58 -1.17 0.11
CA GLU A 33 13.60 -2.10 0.69
C GLU A 33 13.63 -1.94 2.22
N ALA A 34 13.19 -0.80 2.71
CA ALA A 34 13.06 -0.50 4.11
C ALA A 34 11.84 -1.25 4.62
N GLY A 35 12.02 -2.53 4.96
CA GLY A 35 11.15 -3.27 5.86
C GLY A 35 9.65 -3.20 5.56
N ALA A 36 9.26 -3.15 4.29
CA ALA A 36 7.86 -3.31 3.93
C ALA A 36 7.49 -4.76 4.27
N SER A 37 6.70 -4.94 5.33
CA SER A 37 6.07 -6.23 5.63
C SER A 37 5.55 -6.82 4.33
N SER A 38 5.84 -8.10 4.06
CA SER A 38 5.43 -8.69 2.79
C SER A 38 3.91 -8.54 2.66
N PHE A 39 3.42 -8.45 1.42
CA PHE A 39 1.99 -8.42 1.19
C PHE A 39 1.28 -9.60 1.88
N ALA A 40 1.92 -10.77 1.93
CA ALA A 40 1.42 -11.94 2.65
C ALA A 40 1.31 -11.70 4.16
N ASP A 41 2.28 -11.02 4.77
CA ASP A 41 2.22 -10.62 6.19
C ASP A 41 1.07 -9.64 6.43
N MET A 42 0.90 -8.63 5.55
CA MET A 42 -0.20 -7.67 5.66
C MET A 42 -1.57 -8.34 5.50
N LEU A 43 -1.68 -9.28 4.56
CA LEU A 43 -2.90 -10.07 4.37
C LEU A 43 -3.19 -10.95 5.59
N GLY A 44 -2.17 -11.65 6.11
CA GLY A 44 -2.29 -12.45 7.32
C GLY A 44 -2.73 -11.62 8.52
N GLN A 45 -2.16 -10.42 8.69
CA GLN A 45 -2.59 -9.47 9.72
C GLN A 45 -4.03 -9.01 9.52
N ALA A 46 -4.45 -8.74 8.28
CA ALA A 46 -5.83 -8.35 7.98
C ALA A 46 -6.83 -9.47 8.32
N VAL A 47 -6.53 -10.72 7.96
CA VAL A 47 -7.35 -11.90 8.31
C VAL A 47 -7.48 -12.04 9.83
N ASN A 48 -6.35 -11.98 10.55
CA ASN A 48 -6.34 -12.05 12.00
C ASN A 48 -7.17 -10.93 12.65
N LYS A 49 -7.11 -9.72 12.08
CA LYS A 49 -7.88 -8.58 12.58
C LYS A 49 -9.39 -8.74 12.37
N VAL A 50 -9.82 -9.31 11.24
CA VAL A 50 -11.23 -9.67 11.02
C VAL A 50 -11.68 -10.72 12.04
N ALA A 51 -10.88 -11.76 12.26
CA ALA A 51 -11.18 -12.81 13.24
C ALA A 51 -11.32 -12.23 14.66
N GLN A 52 -10.42 -11.34 15.08
CA GLN A 52 -10.53 -10.64 16.36
C GLN A 52 -11.79 -9.79 16.46
N THR A 53 -12.16 -9.08 15.38
CA THR A 53 -13.37 -8.24 15.37
C THR A 53 -14.64 -9.09 15.47
N GLN A 54 -14.67 -10.24 14.80
CA GLN A 54 -15.74 -11.21 14.90
C GLN A 54 -15.88 -11.75 16.34
N GLN A 55 -14.75 -12.16 16.94
CA GLN A 55 -14.72 -12.67 18.31
C GLN A 55 -15.17 -11.62 19.33
N ALA A 56 -14.71 -10.38 19.19
CA ALA A 56 -15.13 -9.27 20.05
C ALA A 56 -16.64 -9.04 19.95
N SER A 57 -17.21 -9.10 18.74
CA SER A 57 -18.66 -8.99 18.54
C SER A 57 -19.43 -10.13 19.23
N SER A 58 -18.95 -11.37 19.15
CA SER A 58 -19.57 -12.51 19.81
C SER A 58 -19.49 -12.40 21.34
N GLN A 59 -18.36 -11.90 21.87
CA GLN A 59 -18.20 -11.68 23.30
C GLN A 59 -19.14 -10.59 23.83
N LEU A 60 -19.30 -9.49 23.09
CA LEU A 60 -20.24 -8.43 23.44
C LEU A 60 -21.69 -8.92 23.38
N ALA A 61 -22.06 -9.68 22.35
CA ALA A 61 -23.38 -10.29 22.24
C ALA A 61 -23.67 -11.21 23.45
N ASN A 62 -22.75 -12.10 23.79
CA ASN A 62 -22.91 -12.99 24.94
C ASN A 62 -22.97 -12.21 26.27
N ALA A 63 -22.12 -11.20 26.45
CA ALA A 63 -22.12 -10.35 27.63
C ALA A 63 -23.45 -9.60 27.80
N PHE A 64 -24.06 -9.18 26.69
CA PHE A 64 -25.39 -8.58 26.69
C PHE A 64 -26.48 -9.60 27.03
N GLU A 65 -26.45 -10.79 26.44
CA GLU A 65 -27.42 -11.88 26.70
C GLU A 65 -27.45 -12.30 28.18
N ILE A 66 -26.30 -12.31 28.85
CA ILE A 66 -26.20 -12.64 30.28
C ILE A 66 -26.46 -11.44 31.21
N GLY A 67 -26.78 -10.26 30.67
CA GLY A 67 -27.10 -9.06 31.44
C GLY A 67 -25.90 -8.41 32.14
N LYS A 68 -24.69 -8.56 31.60
CA LYS A 68 -23.47 -7.97 32.18
C LYS A 68 -23.57 -6.43 32.17
N SER A 69 -23.43 -5.81 33.33
CA SER A 69 -23.46 -4.35 33.45
C SER A 69 -22.32 -3.69 32.65
N GLY A 70 -22.65 -2.61 31.93
CA GLY A 70 -21.69 -1.86 31.12
C GLY A 70 -21.56 -2.32 29.65
N VAL A 71 -22.41 -3.24 29.18
CA VAL A 71 -22.54 -3.58 27.76
C VAL A 71 -23.92 -3.14 27.28
N ASP A 72 -23.95 -2.17 26.38
CA ASP A 72 -25.19 -1.68 25.77
C ASP A 72 -25.51 -2.47 24.49
N LEU A 73 -26.80 -2.64 24.17
CA LEU A 73 -27.22 -3.25 22.90
C LEU A 73 -26.63 -2.51 21.70
N THR A 74 -26.48 -1.20 21.80
CA THR A 74 -25.87 -0.34 20.79
C THR A 74 -24.43 -0.76 20.50
N ASP A 75 -23.64 -1.09 21.52
CA ASP A 75 -22.26 -1.55 21.35
C ASP A 75 -22.19 -2.91 20.64
N VAL A 76 -23.10 -3.83 20.97
CA VAL A 76 -23.22 -5.13 20.28
C VAL A 76 -23.53 -4.92 18.80
N MET A 77 -24.50 -4.05 18.49
CA MET A 77 -24.90 -3.75 17.12
C MET A 77 -23.77 -3.10 16.32
N ILE A 78 -23.07 -2.11 16.90
CA ILE A 78 -21.93 -1.46 16.24
C ILE A 78 -20.81 -2.46 16.00
N SER A 79 -20.48 -3.30 16.99
CA SER A 79 -19.45 -4.32 16.84
C SER A 79 -19.79 -5.35 15.77
N SER A 80 -21.05 -5.77 15.69
CA SER A 80 -21.54 -6.71 14.67
C SER A 80 -21.46 -6.12 13.27
N GLN A 81 -21.85 -4.85 13.12
CA GLN A 81 -21.75 -4.13 11.85
C GLN A 81 -20.28 -3.99 11.42
N LYS A 82 -19.38 -3.68 12.36
CA LYS A 82 -17.94 -3.57 12.11
C LYS A 82 -17.34 -4.89 11.65
N ALA A 83 -17.69 -6.00 12.29
CA ALA A 83 -17.25 -7.33 11.88
C ALA A 83 -17.73 -7.66 10.46
N SER A 84 -19.00 -7.39 10.16
CA SER A 84 -19.61 -7.64 8.86
C SER A 84 -18.93 -6.87 7.72
N VAL A 85 -18.72 -5.56 7.89
CA VAL A 85 -18.04 -4.73 6.87
C VAL A 85 -16.59 -5.17 6.70
N SER A 86 -15.89 -5.49 7.79
CA SER A 86 -14.49 -5.94 7.73
C SER A 86 -14.35 -7.28 6.99
N PHE A 87 -15.30 -8.20 7.21
CA PHE A 87 -15.35 -9.48 6.50
C PHE A 87 -15.64 -9.32 5.00
N GLN A 88 -16.57 -8.43 4.65
CA GLN A 88 -16.85 -8.09 3.25
C GLN A 88 -15.61 -7.55 2.55
N ALA A 89 -14.90 -6.61 3.19
CA ALA A 89 -13.65 -6.06 2.66
C ALA A 89 -12.60 -7.16 2.44
N LEU A 90 -12.43 -8.06 3.41
CA LEU A 90 -11.48 -9.17 3.29
C LEU A 90 -11.85 -10.13 2.14
N THR A 91 -13.13 -10.40 1.93
CA THR A 91 -13.60 -11.24 0.82
C THR A 91 -13.23 -10.63 -0.53
N GLN A 92 -13.33 -9.30 -0.68
CA GLN A 92 -12.90 -8.62 -1.90
C GLN A 92 -11.40 -8.77 -2.14
N VAL A 93 -10.58 -8.62 -1.09
CA VAL A 93 -9.12 -8.82 -1.20
C VAL A 93 -8.80 -10.26 -1.57
N ARG A 94 -9.44 -11.25 -0.94
CA ARG A 94 -9.29 -12.67 -1.29
C ARG A 94 -9.60 -12.91 -2.77
N ASN A 95 -10.72 -12.39 -3.26
CA ASN A 95 -11.13 -12.56 -4.65
C ASN A 95 -10.12 -11.94 -5.62
N LYS A 96 -9.60 -10.74 -5.31
CA LYS A 96 -8.56 -10.08 -6.11
C LYS A 96 -7.26 -10.88 -6.15
N LEU A 97 -6.88 -11.53 -5.05
CA LEU A 97 -5.68 -12.37 -5.02
C LEU A 97 -5.82 -13.64 -5.83
N VAL A 98 -6.98 -14.29 -5.73
CA VAL A 98 -7.30 -15.47 -6.53
C VAL A 98 -7.35 -15.10 -8.01
N GLN A 99 -7.85 -13.91 -8.36
CA GLN A 99 -7.77 -13.37 -9.73
C GLN A 99 -6.33 -13.15 -10.18
N ALA A 100 -5.51 -12.43 -9.41
CA ALA A 100 -4.12 -12.16 -9.77
C ALA A 100 -3.30 -13.44 -9.98
N TYR A 101 -3.54 -14.48 -9.17
CA TYR A 101 -2.92 -15.80 -9.37
C TYR A 101 -3.37 -16.46 -10.68
N GLN A 102 -4.67 -16.43 -10.98
CA GLN A 102 -5.20 -16.94 -12.25
C GLN A 102 -4.66 -16.18 -13.46
N ASP A 103 -4.53 -14.85 -13.37
CA ASP A 103 -4.01 -14.01 -14.44
C ASP A 103 -2.54 -14.34 -14.75
N ILE A 104 -1.73 -14.59 -13.72
CA ILE A 104 -0.33 -15.04 -13.90
C ILE A 104 -0.27 -16.40 -14.58
N MET A 105 -1.15 -17.34 -14.23
CA MET A 105 -1.23 -18.65 -14.89
C MET A 105 -1.67 -18.58 -16.35
N GLN A 106 -2.46 -17.58 -16.71
CA GLN A 106 -2.99 -17.41 -18.07
C GLN A 106 -2.10 -16.53 -18.96
N MET A 107 -1.05 -15.91 -18.42
CA MET A 107 -0.06 -15.22 -19.23
C MET A 107 0.68 -16.24 -20.12
N PRO A 108 0.61 -16.12 -21.45
CA PRO A 108 1.44 -16.93 -22.32
C PRO A 108 2.91 -16.56 -22.09
N VAL A 109 3.75 -17.59 -21.91
CA VAL A 109 5.22 -17.46 -21.91
C VAL A 109 5.75 -17.18 -23.31
#